data_AF-A0A2D0IZK4-F1
#
_entry.id   AF-A0A2D0IZK4-F1
#
_cell.length_a   1.000
_cell.length_b   1.000
_cell.length_c   1.000
_cell.angle_alpha   90.00
_cell.angle_beta   90.00
_cell.angle_gamma   90.00
#
_symmetry.space_group_name_H-M   'P 1'
#
loop_
_entity.id
_entity.type
_entity.pdbx_description
1 polymer ?
#
loop_
_entity_poly.entity_id
_entity_poly.type
_entity_poly.pdbx_seq_one_letter_code
_entity_poly.pdbx_strand_id
1 'polypeptide(L)'
;MSLSNGAVATEIEVPSGSRITLSQPEEQPIHLIEALSNLLKQHKPVRRAFLVMVHDKKQDEKPNLLIGLELSGASTNNDISTLIQAAGEIACQYLSEEESVDFCLLDEKDSGISHYLIQHTQPFYQRKLGSWLRDTIPVLNQ
;
A
#
# COMPACT_ATOMS: atom_id res chain seq x y z
N MET A 1 21.21 -23.00 -14.14
CA MET A 1 19.90 -22.50 -14.59
C MET A 1 19.62 -21.25 -13.79
N SER A 2 19.69 -20.08 -14.42
CA SER A 2 19.46 -18.80 -13.73
C SER A 2 17.95 -18.56 -13.68
N LEU A 3 17.38 -18.55 -12.48
CA LEU A 3 16.01 -18.07 -12.29
C LEU A 3 16.08 -16.55 -12.37
N SER A 4 15.82 -16.00 -13.55
CA SER A 4 15.44 -14.59 -13.65
C SER A 4 14.07 -14.46 -12.98
N ASN A 5 14.04 -14.17 -11.68
CA ASN A 5 12.87 -13.58 -11.05
C ASN A 5 12.72 -12.19 -11.65
N GLY A 6 12.08 -12.11 -12.82
CA GLY A 6 11.67 -10.83 -13.40
C GLY A 6 10.71 -10.19 -12.41
N ALA A 7 10.96 -8.92 -12.06
CA ALA A 7 10.01 -8.13 -11.30
C ALA A 7 8.64 -8.22 -11.99
N VAL A 8 7.65 -8.77 -11.29
CA VAL A 8 6.29 -8.86 -11.83
C VAL A 8 5.71 -7.46 -11.79
N ALA A 9 5.41 -6.94 -12.97
CA ALA A 9 4.82 -5.63 -13.18
C ALA A 9 3.52 -5.76 -13.96
N THR A 10 2.52 -4.95 -13.58
CA THR A 10 1.19 -4.90 -14.19
C THR A 10 0.94 -3.50 -14.72
N GLU A 11 0.46 -3.38 -15.96
CA GLU A 11 -0.04 -2.12 -16.49
C GLU A 11 -1.53 -1.99 -16.21
N ILE A 12 -1.94 -0.82 -15.73
CA ILE A 12 -3.34 -0.44 -15.59
C ILE A 12 -3.63 0.84 -16.38
N GLU A 13 -4.82 0.92 -16.95
CA GLU A 13 -5.32 2.14 -17.57
C GLU A 13 -6.12 2.94 -16.54
N VAL A 14 -5.73 4.20 -16.33
CA VAL A 14 -6.48 5.11 -15.44
C VAL A 14 -7.49 5.93 -16.25
N PRO A 15 -8.54 6.50 -15.62
CA PRO A 15 -9.63 7.19 -16.34
C PRO A 15 -9.20 8.33 -17.29
N SER A 16 -8.02 8.92 -17.08
CA SER A 16 -7.44 9.91 -17.98
C SER A 16 -6.88 9.33 -19.30
N GLY A 17 -6.91 8.01 -19.49
CA GLY A 17 -6.32 7.30 -20.63
C GLY A 17 -4.79 7.13 -20.53
N SER A 18 -4.19 7.48 -19.39
CA SER A 18 -2.78 7.17 -19.10
C SER A 18 -2.62 5.70 -18.68
N ARG A 19 -1.45 5.14 -18.97
CA ARG A 19 -1.05 3.80 -18.48
C ARG A 19 -0.05 3.96 -17.36
N ILE A 20 -0.36 3.34 -16.24
CA ILE A 20 0.49 3.32 -15.06
C ILE A 20 1.01 1.90 -14.88
N THR A 21 2.31 1.79 -14.60
CA THR A 21 2.94 0.50 -14.25
C THR A 21 2.95 0.36 -12.73
N LEU A 22 2.47 -0.78 -12.23
CA LEU A 22 2.55 -1.18 -10.82
C LEU A 22 3.49 -2.36 -10.70
N SER A 23 4.45 -2.29 -9.77
CA SER A 23 5.39 -3.39 -9.51
C SER A 23 5.74 -3.50 -8.03
N GLN A 24 6.40 -4.58 -7.65
CA GLN A 24 7.05 -4.66 -6.34
C GLN A 24 8.37 -3.87 -6.35
N PRO A 25 8.80 -3.26 -5.23
CA PRO A 25 10.16 -2.76 -5.10
C PRO A 25 11.19 -3.88 -5.28
N GLU A 26 12.30 -3.59 -5.94
CA GLU A 26 13.43 -4.51 -6.05
C GLU A 26 14.03 -4.82 -4.67
N GLU A 27 14.17 -3.78 -3.84
CA GLU A 27 14.55 -3.86 -2.44
C GLU A 27 13.42 -3.34 -1.56
N GLN A 28 13.01 -4.15 -0.57
CA GLN A 28 11.93 -3.77 0.35
C GLN A 28 12.45 -2.74 1.37
N PRO A 29 11.78 -1.59 1.56
CA PRO A 29 12.21 -0.57 2.50
C PRO A 29 11.84 -0.96 3.95
N ILE A 30 12.56 -1.92 4.52
CA ILE A 30 12.21 -2.58 5.79
C ILE A 30 12.00 -1.58 6.94
N HIS A 31 12.89 -0.60 7.09
CA HIS A 31 12.78 0.38 8.17
C HIS A 31 11.56 1.29 8.04
N LEU A 32 11.22 1.71 6.81
CA LEU A 32 10.00 2.47 6.54
C LEU A 32 8.75 1.62 6.85
N ILE A 33 8.74 0.37 6.40
CA ILE A 33 7.65 -0.59 6.65
C ILE A 33 7.44 -0.78 8.15
N GLU A 34 8.50 -0.95 8.93
CA GLU A 34 8.43 -1.12 10.39
C GLU A 34 7.89 0.14 11.07
N ALA A 35 8.40 1.32 10.71
CA ALA A 35 7.99 2.60 11.29
C ALA A 35 6.51 2.88 11.01
N LEU A 36 6.08 2.72 9.75
CA LEU A 36 4.68 2.87 9.36
C LEU A 36 3.80 1.82 10.04
N SER A 37 4.24 0.57 10.11
CA SER A 37 3.48 -0.48 10.82
C SER A 37 3.25 -0.12 12.29
N ASN A 38 4.22 0.54 12.94
CA ASN A 38 4.06 0.99 14.32
C ASN A 38 3.08 2.16 14.46
N LEU A 39 3.09 3.10 13.51
CA LEU A 39 2.05 4.13 13.41
C LEU A 39 0.67 3.50 13.23
N LEU A 40 0.49 2.66 12.20
CA LEU A 40 -0.81 2.10 11.82
C LEU A 40 -1.45 1.24 12.92
N LYS A 41 -0.66 0.60 13.79
CA LYS A 41 -1.17 -0.11 14.99
C LYS A 41 -1.97 0.79 15.94
N GLN A 42 -1.64 2.07 16.00
CA GLN A 42 -2.34 3.05 16.86
C GLN A 42 -3.63 3.57 16.20
N HIS A 43 -3.76 3.44 14.88
CA HIS A 43 -4.92 3.90 14.12
C HIS A 43 -5.87 2.75 13.81
N LYS A 44 -6.79 2.48 14.74
CA LYS A 44 -7.75 1.38 14.64
C LYS A 44 -8.45 1.28 13.28
N PRO A 45 -8.91 2.35 12.61
CA PRO A 45 -9.62 2.19 11.35
C PRO A 45 -8.82 1.47 10.25
N VAL A 46 -7.49 1.54 10.25
CA VAL A 46 -6.65 0.87 9.26
C VAL A 46 -6.76 -0.65 9.40
N ARG A 47 -7.31 -1.30 8.36
CA ARG A 47 -7.46 -2.76 8.27
C ARG A 47 -6.21 -3.39 7.68
N ARG A 48 -5.76 -2.88 6.54
CA ARG A 48 -4.58 -3.35 5.80
C ARG A 48 -3.83 -2.15 5.22
N ALA A 49 -2.53 -2.30 5.04
CA ALA A 49 -1.74 -1.39 4.22
C ALA A 49 -0.82 -2.17 3.29
N PHE A 50 -0.64 -1.63 2.10
CA PHE A 50 0.08 -2.25 0.98
C PHE A 50 1.13 -1.28 0.47
N LEU A 51 2.20 -1.82 -0.12
CA LEU A 51 3.31 -1.03 -0.66
C LEU A 51 3.66 -1.59 -2.04
N VAL A 52 3.78 -0.69 -3.02
CA VAL A 52 4.18 -1.00 -4.39
C VAL A 52 5.01 0.16 -4.95
N MET A 53 5.66 -0.06 -6.09
CA MET A 53 6.14 0.99 -6.96
C MET A 53 5.05 1.35 -7.98
N VAL A 54 4.90 2.64 -8.26
CA VAL A 54 4.00 3.18 -9.28
C VAL A 54 4.82 4.01 -10.27
N HIS A 55 4.58 3.83 -11.58
CA HIS A 55 5.26 4.62 -12.61
C HIS A 55 4.28 5.08 -13.69
N ASP A 56 3.99 6.38 -13.73
CA ASP A 56 3.42 7.01 -14.92
C ASP A 56 4.56 7.56 -15.78
N LYS A 57 4.95 6.82 -16.81
CA LYS A 57 6.04 7.20 -17.74
C LYS A 57 5.83 8.53 -18.45
N LYS A 58 4.62 9.10 -18.43
CA LYS A 58 4.36 10.43 -19.02
C LYS A 58 4.61 11.56 -18.03
N GLN A 59 4.56 11.29 -16.72
CA GLN A 59 4.63 12.30 -15.66
C GLN A 59 5.90 12.17 -14.83
N ASP A 60 6.36 10.94 -14.60
CA ASP A 60 7.45 10.63 -13.68
C ASP A 60 8.69 10.14 -14.43
N GLU A 61 9.86 10.68 -14.06
CA GLU A 61 11.15 10.20 -14.56
C GLU A 61 11.47 8.79 -14.04
N LYS A 62 11.17 8.55 -12.75
CA LYS A 62 11.41 7.28 -12.04
C LYS A 62 10.12 6.80 -11.38
N PRO A 63 9.97 5.49 -11.09
CA PRO A 63 8.88 4.99 -10.27
C PRO A 63 8.91 5.57 -8.86
N ASN A 64 7.74 5.88 -8.30
CA ASN A 64 7.57 6.36 -6.92
C ASN A 64 7.02 5.24 -6.03
N LEU A 65 7.24 5.33 -4.72
CA LEU A 65 6.58 4.43 -3.77
C LEU A 65 5.12 4.84 -3.62
N LEU A 66 4.21 3.87 -3.55
CA LEU A 66 2.80 4.10 -3.25
C LEU A 66 2.37 3.22 -2.08
N ILE A 67 1.78 3.86 -1.06
CA ILE A 67 1.17 3.20 0.08
C ILE A 67 -0.35 3.27 -0.04
N GLY A 68 -0.96 2.10 -0.20
CA GLY A 68 -2.41 1.95 -0.18
C GLY A 68 -2.91 1.65 1.24
N LEU A 69 -3.83 2.46 1.74
CA LEU A 69 -4.48 2.28 3.04
C LEU A 69 -5.91 1.80 2.86
N GLU A 70 -6.19 0.62 3.37
CA GLU A 70 -7.55 0.13 3.47
C GLU A 70 -8.11 0.40 4.86
N LEU A 71 -9.19 1.17 4.92
CA LEU A 71 -9.86 1.54 6.16
C LEU A 71 -11.11 0.68 6.39
N SER A 72 -11.50 0.55 7.65
CA SER A 72 -12.70 -0.16 8.08
C SER A 72 -13.48 0.70 9.08
N GLY A 73 -14.82 0.64 8.97
CA GLY A 73 -15.72 1.48 9.77
C GLY A 73 -15.79 2.92 9.25
N ALA A 74 -16.51 3.77 9.98
CA ALA A 74 -16.57 5.19 9.67
C ALA A 74 -15.32 5.90 10.19
N SER A 75 -14.56 6.53 9.29
CA SER A 75 -13.50 7.49 9.64
C SER A 75 -13.94 8.88 9.19
N THR A 76 -13.64 9.90 9.98
CA THR A 76 -13.86 11.27 9.53
C THR A 76 -12.75 11.68 8.57
N ASN A 77 -13.02 12.65 7.69
CA ASN A 77 -11.99 13.22 6.82
C ASN A 77 -10.79 13.76 7.61
N ASN A 78 -11.05 14.30 8.81
CA ASN A 78 -10.01 14.80 9.69
C ASN A 78 -9.10 13.67 10.22
N ASP A 79 -9.68 12.54 10.64
CA ASP A 79 -8.89 11.39 11.11
C ASP A 79 -7.97 10.85 10.01
N ILE A 80 -8.48 10.83 8.77
CA ILE A 80 -7.73 10.39 7.60
C ILE A 80 -6.60 11.36 7.29
N SER A 81 -6.86 12.67 7.25
CA SER A 81 -5.82 13.67 6.98
C SER A 81 -4.72 13.65 8.03
N THR A 82 -5.07 13.51 9.31
CA THR A 82 -4.09 13.38 10.39
C THR A 82 -3.24 12.11 10.25
N LEU A 83 -3.84 10.98 9.88
CA LEU A 83 -3.11 9.75 9.61
C LEU A 83 -2.13 9.91 8.44
N ILE A 84 -2.60 10.44 7.30
CA ILE A 84 -1.76 10.63 6.11
C ILE A 84 -0.61 11.59 6.41
N GLN A 85 -0.88 12.69 7.11
CA GLN A 85 0.17 13.63 7.53
C GLN A 85 1.23 12.96 8.40
N ALA A 86 0.82 12.24 9.46
CA ALA A 86 1.75 11.55 10.34
C ALA A 86 2.56 10.47 9.60
N ALA A 87 1.94 9.75 8.66
CA ALA A 87 2.62 8.77 7.83
C ALA A 87 3.65 9.42 6.89
N GLY A 88 3.32 10.57 6.30
CA GLY A 88 4.25 11.36 5.48
C GLY A 88 5.45 11.87 6.29
N GLU A 89 5.21 12.40 7.49
CA GLU A 89 6.28 12.86 8.39
C GLU A 89 7.24 11.74 8.80
N ILE A 90 6.71 10.53 9.02
CA ILE A 90 7.55 9.34 9.25
C ILE A 90 8.33 9.00 8.00
N ALA A 91 7.69 8.96 6.83
CA ALA A 91 8.33 8.56 5.59
C ALA A 91 9.53 9.45 5.23
N CYS A 92 9.41 10.77 5.40
CA CYS A 92 10.51 11.71 5.17
C CYS A 92 11.79 11.42 5.97
N GLN A 93 11.71 10.63 7.05
CA GLN A 93 12.89 10.23 7.84
C GLN A 93 13.66 9.08 7.21
N TYR A 94 13.07 8.35 6.25
CA TYR A 94 13.63 7.15 5.64
C TYR A 94 13.89 7.29 4.13
N LEU A 95 13.35 8.34 3.50
CA LEU A 95 13.52 8.60 2.08
C LEU A 95 14.67 9.58 1.84
N SER A 96 15.42 9.36 0.77
CA SER A 96 16.39 10.33 0.24
C SER A 96 15.68 11.49 -0.48
N GLU A 97 16.42 12.55 -0.82
CA GLU A 97 15.87 13.73 -1.52
C GLU A 97 15.28 13.41 -2.90
N GLU A 98 15.72 12.32 -3.53
CA GLU A 98 15.22 11.86 -4.84
C GLU A 98 14.07 10.85 -4.75
N GLU A 99 13.75 10.36 -3.55
CA GLU A 99 12.70 9.39 -3.33
C GLU A 99 11.43 10.07 -2.84
N SER A 100 10.28 9.59 -3.32
CA SER A 100 8.98 10.07 -2.89
C SER A 100 8.06 8.91 -2.54
N VAL A 101 7.08 9.19 -1.68
CA VAL A 101 6.01 8.25 -1.36
C VAL A 101 4.66 8.94 -1.45
N ASP A 102 3.76 8.31 -2.19
CA ASP A 102 2.36 8.70 -2.28
C ASP A 102 1.51 7.84 -1.35
N PHE A 103 0.37 8.40 -0.92
CA PHE A 103 -0.62 7.69 -0.12
C PHE A 103 -1.97 7.73 -0.82
N CYS A 104 -2.65 6.59 -0.90
CA CYS A 104 -4.02 6.51 -1.38
C CYS A 104 -4.92 5.71 -0.43
N LEU A 105 -6.21 6.02 -0.45
CA LEU A 105 -7.23 5.20 0.22
C LEU A 105 -7.74 4.18 -0.78
N LEU A 106 -7.90 2.94 -0.33
CA LEU A 106 -8.38 1.85 -1.17
C LEU A 106 -9.90 1.74 -1.10
N ASP A 107 -10.53 1.58 -2.27
CA ASP A 107 -11.94 1.24 -2.41
C ASP A 107 -12.04 -0.16 -3.04
N GLU A 108 -12.71 -1.10 -2.35
CA GLU A 108 -12.91 -2.47 -2.87
C GLU A 108 -13.71 -2.50 -4.19
N LYS A 109 -14.44 -1.42 -4.51
CA LYS A 109 -15.21 -1.30 -5.75
C LYS A 109 -14.40 -0.75 -6.92
N ASP A 110 -13.21 -0.20 -6.66
CA ASP A 110 -12.33 0.33 -7.71
C ASP A 110 -11.60 -0.82 -8.43
N SER A 111 -11.63 -0.78 -9.76
CA SER A 111 -11.00 -1.77 -10.64
C SER A 111 -9.56 -1.44 -11.03
N GLY A 112 -9.06 -0.26 -10.64
CA GLY A 112 -7.70 0.20 -10.92
C GLY A 112 -6.69 -0.21 -9.86
N ILE A 113 -6.00 0.79 -9.28
CA ILE A 113 -4.92 0.59 -8.30
C ILE A 113 -5.43 -0.19 -7.08
N SER A 114 -6.64 0.09 -6.61
CA SER A 114 -7.21 -0.58 -5.44
C SER A 114 -7.35 -2.08 -5.69
N HIS A 115 -7.83 -2.48 -6.87
CA HIS A 115 -7.95 -3.88 -7.25
C HIS A 115 -6.60 -4.60 -7.22
N TYR A 116 -5.58 -4.01 -7.85
CA TYR A 116 -4.25 -4.61 -7.88
C TYR A 116 -3.66 -4.80 -6.47
N LEU A 117 -3.74 -3.76 -5.63
CA LEU A 117 -3.23 -3.83 -4.26
C LEU A 117 -3.96 -4.89 -3.44
N ILE A 118 -5.29 -4.95 -3.54
CA ILE A 118 -6.11 -5.86 -2.73
C ILE A 118 -5.98 -7.33 -3.19
N GLN A 119 -5.91 -7.58 -4.49
CA GLN A 119 -5.99 -8.94 -5.07
C GLN A 119 -4.64 -9.55 -5.43
N HIS A 120 -3.62 -8.72 -5.68
CA HIS A 120 -2.33 -9.18 -6.24
C HIS A 120 -1.12 -8.77 -5.41
N THR A 121 -1.31 -8.08 -4.28
CA THR A 121 -0.21 -7.64 -3.42
C THR A 121 -0.43 -8.11 -1.98
N GLN A 122 0.63 -8.59 -1.33
CA GLN A 122 0.58 -8.91 0.10
C GLN A 122 0.63 -7.63 0.93
N PRO A 123 -0.27 -7.44 1.91
CA PRO A 123 -0.18 -6.28 2.79
C PRO A 123 1.07 -6.37 3.68
N PHE A 124 1.82 -5.27 3.80
CA PHE A 124 2.92 -5.19 4.77
C PHE A 124 2.40 -5.02 6.20
N TYR A 125 1.20 -4.45 6.35
CA TYR A 125 0.50 -4.31 7.62
C TYR A 125 -0.91 -4.86 7.50
N GLN A 126 -1.29 -5.70 8.46
CA GLN A 126 -2.67 -6.14 8.63
C GLN A 126 -3.02 -6.08 10.12
N ARG A 127 -4.07 -5.34 10.46
CA ARG A 127 -4.57 -5.25 11.83
C ARG A 127 -5.01 -6.65 12.27
N LYS A 128 -4.39 -7.15 13.36
CA LYS A 128 -4.80 -8.43 13.95
C LYS A 128 -6.22 -8.29 14.50
N LEU A 129 -7.12 -9.17 14.05
CA LEU A 129 -8.40 -9.35 14.73
C LEU A 129 -8.12 -9.89 16.14
N GLY A 130 -8.87 -9.40 17.13
CA GLY A 130 -8.77 -9.88 18.51
C GLY A 130 -8.99 -11.40 18.59
N SER A 131 -8.38 -12.05 19.58
CA SER A 131 -8.36 -13.53 19.73
C SER A 131 -9.73 -14.19 19.60
N TRP A 132 -10.81 -13.47 19.95
CA TRP A 132 -12.19 -13.94 19.90
C TRP A 132 -12.74 -14.26 18.50
N LEU A 133 -12.12 -13.76 17.42
CA LEU A 133 -12.56 -14.03 16.03
C LEU A 133 -11.80 -15.18 15.35
N ARG A 134 -10.74 -15.71 15.95
CA ARG A 134 -9.99 -16.85 15.38
C ARG A 134 -10.79 -18.15 15.45
N ASP A 135 -11.70 -18.27 16.42
CA ASP A 135 -12.48 -19.48 16.64
C ASP A 135 -13.76 -19.54 15.76
N THR A 136 -14.11 -18.44 15.08
CA THR A 136 -15.38 -18.29 14.34
C THR A 136 -15.26 -18.19 12.83
N ILE A 137 -14.05 -18.15 12.27
CA ILE A 137 -13.86 -18.07 10.81
C ILE A 137 -13.12 -19.33 10.32
N PRO A 138 -13.75 -20.18 9.48
CA PRO A 138 -13.08 -21.33 8.90
C PRO A 138 -11.97 -20.85 7.96
N VAL A 139 -10.75 -21.32 8.19
CA VAL A 139 -9.60 -21.08 7.32
C VAL A 139 -9.81 -21.89 6.03
N LEU A 140 -10.12 -21.21 4.92
CA LEU A 140 -10.05 -21.79 3.59
C LEU A 140 -8.60 -21.73 3.11
N ASN A 141 -7.87 -22.82 3.29
CA ASN A 141 -6.64 -23.05 2.55
C ASN A 141 -7.02 -23.56 1.16
N GLN A 142 -6.64 -22.82 0.11
CA GLN A 142 -6.51 -23.34 -1.25
C GLN A 142 -5.07 -23.10 -1.71
#